data_AF-A0A4Q4D879-F1
#
_entry.id   AF-A0A4Q4D879-F1
#
_cell.length_a   1.000
_cell.length_b   1.000
_cell.length_c   1.000
_cell.angle_alpha   90.00
_cell.angle_beta   90.00
_cell.angle_gamma   90.00
#
_symmetry.space_group_name_H-M   'P 1'
#
loop_
_entity.id
_entity.type
_entity.pdbx_description
1 polymer ?
#
loop_
_entity_poly.entity_id
_entity_poly.type
_entity_poly.pdbx_seq_one_letter_code
_entity_poly.pdbx_strand_id
1 'polypeptide(L)'
;LGFPTANVPVDESYAVPPDGVYAGRVVTPEETLPAAISVGTNPTFQGVVGRRVESYVIDHGHDLALYDQHVRVELVKRLRGMVAFESVETLVEQMHRDVSDARTVLA
;
A
#
# COMPACT_ATOMS: atom_id res chain seq x y z
N LEU A 1 3.98 2.92 -13.37
CA LEU A 1 5.03 3.30 -12.40
C LEU A 1 6.03 2.19 -12.09
N GLY A 2 5.76 0.92 -12.41
CA GLY A 2 6.65 -0.19 -11.99
C GLY A 2 6.44 -0.64 -10.55
N PHE A 3 5.38 -0.14 -9.89
CA PHE A 3 4.96 -0.53 -8.55
C PHE A 3 3.55 -1.13 -8.65
N PRO A 4 3.40 -2.42 -8.98
CA PRO A 4 2.09 -3.08 -8.91
C PRO A 4 1.61 -3.08 -7.46
N THR A 5 0.36 -2.68 -7.23
CA THR A 5 -0.25 -2.67 -5.89
C THR A 5 -1.52 -3.52 -5.88
N ALA A 6 -1.67 -4.32 -4.83
CA ALA A 6 -2.94 -4.96 -4.53
C ALA A 6 -3.88 -3.90 -3.96
N ASN A 7 -5.01 -3.69 -4.62
CA ASN A 7 -6.02 -2.71 -4.23
C ASN A 7 -7.11 -3.40 -3.42
N VAL A 8 -7.26 -3.02 -2.15
CA VAL A 8 -8.36 -3.49 -1.31
C VAL A 8 -9.36 -2.34 -1.17
N PRO A 9 -10.55 -2.43 -1.81
CA PRO A 9 -11.60 -1.45 -1.58
C PRO A 9 -12.07 -1.56 -0.13
N VAL A 10 -12.22 -0.41 0.52
CA VAL A 10 -12.71 -0.36 1.90
C VAL A 10 -14.11 0.23 1.90
N ASP A 11 -15.05 -0.54 2.43
CA ASP A 11 -16.42 -0.08 2.67
C ASP A 11 -16.43 0.98 3.78
N GLU A 12 -17.29 2.00 3.63
CA GLU A 12 -17.33 3.16 4.54
C GLU A 12 -17.68 2.81 5.99
N SER A 13 -18.26 1.62 6.23
CA SER A 13 -18.56 1.11 7.57
C SER A 13 -17.32 0.64 8.35
N TYR A 14 -16.17 0.48 7.70
CA TYR A 14 -14.94 0.00 8.34
C TYR A 14 -14.14 1.15 8.95
N ALA A 15 -13.69 0.94 10.19
CA ALA A 15 -12.66 1.78 10.79
C ALA A 15 -11.32 1.54 10.08
N VAL A 16 -10.74 2.62 9.58
CA VAL A 16 -9.42 2.65 8.95
C VAL A 16 -8.52 3.63 9.69
N PRO A 17 -7.22 3.36 9.76
CA PRO A 17 -6.30 4.29 10.40
C PRO A 17 -6.17 5.58 9.57
N PRO A 18 -5.54 6.63 10.14
CA PRO A 18 -5.33 7.89 9.45
C PRO A 18 -4.61 7.72 8.11
N ASP A 19 -4.87 8.61 7.16
CA ASP A 19 -4.21 8.56 5.87
C ASP A 19 -2.67 8.66 6.01
N GLY A 20 -1.97 7.87 5.19
CA GLY A 20 -0.51 7.77 5.22
C GLY A 20 0.01 6.45 4.66
N VAL A 21 1.32 6.27 4.79
CA VAL A 21 2.01 5.04 4.38
C VAL A 21 2.43 4.26 5.61
N TYR A 22 2.26 2.95 5.55
CA TYR A 22 2.47 2.01 6.63
C TYR A 22 3.40 0.88 6.19
N ALA A 23 4.26 0.42 7.10
CA ALA A 23 4.86 -0.89 7.01
C ALA A 23 3.83 -1.92 7.47
N GLY A 24 3.69 -3.01 6.75
CA GLY A 24 2.74 -4.05 7.10
C GLY A 24 2.90 -5.32 6.29
N ARG A 25 1.84 -6.14 6.28
CA ARG A 25 1.85 -7.46 5.64
C ARG A 25 0.57 -7.68 4.86
N VAL A 26 0.69 -8.37 3.73
CA VAL A 26 -0.43 -9.01 3.04
C VAL A 26 -0.40 -10.48 3.40
N VAL A 27 -1.50 -10.98 3.94
CA VAL A 27 -1.63 -12.37 4.39
C VAL A 27 -2.65 -13.07 3.50
N THR A 28 -2.19 -14.14 2.86
CA THR A 28 -3.01 -15.11 2.12
C THR A 28 -3.08 -16.42 2.89
N PRO A 29 -3.87 -17.41 2.46
CA PRO A 29 -3.82 -18.76 3.03
C PRO A 29 -2.46 -19.45 2.88
N GLU A 30 -1.67 -19.08 1.87
CA GLU A 30 -0.41 -19.74 1.51
C GLU A 30 0.80 -19.05 2.15
N GLU A 31 0.76 -17.72 2.30
CA GLU A 31 1.93 -16.97 2.71
C GLU A 31 1.60 -15.64 3.42
N THR A 32 2.62 -15.10 4.09
CA THR A 32 2.59 -13.78 4.71
C THR A 32 3.71 -12.96 4.12
N LEU A 33 3.34 -11.91 3.39
CA LEU A 33 4.25 -11.15 2.54
C LEU A 33 4.43 -9.73 3.09
N PRO A 34 5.68 -9.25 3.26
CA PRO A 34 5.93 -7.89 3.70
C PRO A 34 5.49 -6.88 2.63
N ALA A 35 4.90 -5.77 3.08
CA ALA A 35 4.36 -4.76 2.18
C ALA A 35 4.55 -3.33 2.69
N ALA A 36 4.73 -2.40 1.75
CA ALA A 36 4.50 -0.98 1.99
C ALA A 36 3.05 -0.65 1.57
N ILE A 37 2.27 -0.12 2.50
CA ILE A 37 0.82 0.00 2.36
C ILE A 37 0.41 1.47 2.44
N SER A 38 -0.17 1.98 1.36
CA SER A 38 -0.77 3.30 1.30
C SER A 38 -2.23 3.22 1.73
N VAL A 39 -2.61 4.05 2.70
CA VAL A 39 -4.01 4.26 3.11
C VAL A 39 -4.36 5.70 2.80
N GLY A 40 -5.37 5.93 1.97
CA GLY A 40 -5.83 7.29 1.70
C GLY A 40 -6.83 7.38 0.58
N THR A 41 -7.13 8.62 0.20
CA THR A 41 -7.95 8.92 -0.98
C THR A 41 -7.03 9.23 -2.16
N ASN A 42 -7.45 8.87 -3.37
CA ASN A 42 -6.71 9.20 -4.58
C ASN A 42 -7.44 10.34 -5.32
N PRO A 43 -7.16 11.61 -4.99
CA PRO A 43 -7.78 12.74 -5.69
C PRO A 43 -7.26 12.93 -7.12
N THR A 44 -6.13 12.30 -7.47
CA THR A 44 -5.43 12.47 -8.76
C THR A 44 -6.13 11.75 -9.91
N PHE A 45 -6.87 10.67 -9.65
CA PHE A 45 -7.65 9.95 -10.66
C PHE A 45 -9.13 10.33 -10.60
N GLN A 46 -9.59 11.13 -11.57
CA GLN A 46 -11.00 11.48 -11.71
C GLN A 46 -11.88 10.23 -11.78
N GLY A 47 -12.92 10.18 -10.95
CA GLY A 47 -13.92 9.09 -10.91
C GLY A 47 -13.71 8.05 -9.80
N VAL A 48 -12.59 8.09 -9.07
CA VAL A 48 -12.38 7.24 -7.90
C VAL A 48 -12.93 7.93 -6.65
N VAL A 49 -14.10 7.49 -6.20
CA VAL A 49 -14.72 7.95 -4.96
C VAL A 49 -14.47 6.89 -3.88
N GLY A 50 -13.88 7.28 -2.75
CA GLY A 50 -13.67 6.41 -1.58
C GLY A 50 -12.20 6.23 -1.20
N ARG A 51 -11.99 5.82 0.07
CA ARG A 51 -10.65 5.51 0.61
C ARG A 51 -10.18 4.15 0.09
N ARG A 52 -8.88 4.04 -0.17
CA ARG A 52 -8.22 2.83 -0.64
C ARG A 52 -7.11 2.39 0.29
N VAL A 53 -6.89 1.08 0.30
CA VAL A 53 -5.71 0.44 0.87
C VAL A 53 -4.95 -0.20 -0.28
N GLU A 54 -3.80 0.37 -0.62
CA GLU A 54 -2.97 -0.06 -1.74
C GLU A 54 -1.68 -0.66 -1.19
N SER A 55 -1.49 -1.97 -1.40
CA SER A 55 -0.36 -2.71 -0.85
C SER A 55 0.66 -3.02 -1.94
N TYR A 56 1.85 -2.44 -1.84
CA TYR A 56 3.01 -2.85 -2.62
C TYR A 56 3.72 -3.98 -1.89
N VAL A 57 3.62 -5.20 -2.41
CA VAL A 57 4.33 -6.35 -1.84
C VAL A 57 5.80 -6.28 -2.24
N ILE A 58 6.65 -6.34 -1.23
CA ILE A 58 8.09 -6.18 -1.37
C ILE A 58 8.68 -7.46 -1.97
N ASP A 59 9.58 -7.30 -2.94
CA ASP A 59 10.33 -8.39 -3.60
C ASP A 59 9.51 -9.38 -4.44
N HIS A 60 8.23 -9.11 -4.71
CA HIS A 60 7.35 -10.04 -5.44
C HIS A 60 7.10 -9.66 -6.92
N GLY A 61 7.57 -8.49 -7.36
CA GLY A 61 7.49 -8.07 -8.77
C GLY A 61 6.06 -8.05 -9.32
N HIS A 62 5.90 -8.49 -10.57
CA HIS A 62 4.61 -8.53 -11.30
C HIS A 62 3.89 -9.89 -11.21
N ASP A 63 4.52 -10.91 -10.63
CA ASP A 63 4.00 -12.29 -10.60
C ASP A 63 3.01 -12.53 -9.45
N LEU A 64 2.71 -11.48 -8.69
CA LEU A 64 1.82 -11.50 -7.54
C LEU A 64 0.35 -11.71 -7.97
N ALA A 65 -0.12 -12.97 -7.95
CA ALA A 65 -1.48 -13.36 -8.32
C ALA A 65 -2.50 -13.18 -7.18
N LEU A 66 -2.69 -11.94 -6.72
CA LEU A 66 -3.66 -11.62 -5.64
C LEU A 66 -5.04 -11.17 -6.14
N TYR A 67 -5.24 -11.05 -7.46
CA TYR A 67 -6.55 -10.72 -8.01
C TYR A 67 -7.56 -11.81 -7.68
N ASP A 68 -8.78 -11.39 -7.31
CA ASP A 68 -9.89 -12.23 -6.87
C ASP A 68 -9.62 -13.09 -5.62
N GLN A 69 -8.52 -12.83 -4.90
CA GLN A 69 -8.24 -13.49 -3.63
C GLN A 69 -8.73 -12.68 -2.42
N HIS A 70 -9.25 -13.39 -1.42
CA HIS A 70 -9.46 -12.82 -0.10
C HIS A 70 -8.13 -12.73 0.64
N VAL A 71 -7.66 -11.50 0.85
CA VAL A 71 -6.43 -11.22 1.60
C VAL A 71 -6.74 -10.49 2.89
N ARG A 72 -5.90 -10.68 3.91
CA ARG A 72 -5.87 -9.82 5.10
C ARG A 72 -4.69 -8.86 4.98
N VAL A 73 -4.98 -7.57 5.18
CA VAL A 73 -3.95 -6.53 5.26
C VAL A 73 -3.69 -6.19 6.72
N GLU A 74 -2.46 -6.39 7.18
CA GLU A 74 -2.03 -6.06 8.54
C GLU A 74 -1.15 -4.81 8.52
N LEU A 75 -1.53 -3.79 9.29
CA LEU A 75 -0.77 -2.55 9.42
C LEU A 75 0.06 -2.59 10.70
N VAL A 76 1.38 -2.59 10.56
CA VAL A 76 2.31 -2.77 11.69
C VAL A 76 2.77 -1.42 12.25
N LYS A 77 3.19 -0.49 11.38
CA LYS A 77 3.69 0.83 11.81
C LYS A 77 3.43 1.87 10.75
N ARG A 78 2.96 3.05 11.16
CA ARG A 78 2.88 4.23 10.29
C ARG A 78 4.29 4.76 10.02
N LEU A 79 4.67 4.86 8.75
CA LEU A 79 5.95 5.40 8.30
C LEU A 79 5.87 6.92 8.11
N ARG A 80 4.81 7.39 7.44
CA ARG A 80 4.59 8.82 7.18
C ARG A 80 3.13 9.16 6.90
N GLY A 81 2.81 10.46 6.88
CA GLY A 81 1.54 10.96 6.36
C GLY A 81 1.48 10.98 4.83
N MET A 82 0.31 11.33 4.30
CA MET A 82 0.13 11.50 2.86
C MET A 82 0.79 12.79 2.38
N VAL A 83 1.42 12.74 1.21
CA VAL A 83 2.15 13.86 0.60
C VAL A 83 1.78 13.92 -0.87
N ALA A 84 1.50 15.12 -1.37
CA ALA A 84 1.33 15.36 -2.80
C ALA A 84 2.72 15.56 -3.43
N PHE A 85 2.92 14.99 -4.61
CA PHE A 85 4.18 15.11 -5.35
C PHE A 85 3.99 15.97 -6.58
N GLU A 86 4.99 16.80 -6.88
CA GLU A 86 4.98 17.71 -8.02
C GLU A 86 5.37 17.00 -9.33
N SER A 87 5.96 15.80 -9.24
CA SER A 87 6.34 15.00 -10.40
C SER A 87 6.26 13.49 -10.14
N VAL A 88 6.27 12.70 -11.22
CA VAL A 88 6.29 11.23 -11.13
C VAL A 88 7.62 10.73 -10.54
N GLU A 89 8.72 11.40 -10.86
CA GLU A 89 10.06 11.06 -10.38
C GLU A 89 10.14 11.21 -8.86
N THR A 90 9.67 12.34 -8.32
CA THR A 90 9.66 12.59 -6.87
C THR A 90 8.77 11.62 -6.10
N LEU A 91 7.64 11.20 -6.71
CA LEU A 91 6.80 10.12 -6.19
C LEU A 91 7.56 8.79 -6.13
N VAL A 92 8.19 8.38 -7.24
CA VAL A 92 8.94 7.10 -7.33
C VAL A 92 10.09 7.05 -6.33
N GLU A 93 10.85 8.13 -6.19
CA GLU A 93 11.91 8.24 -5.18
C GLU A 93 11.37 8.03 -3.77
N GLN A 94 10.24 8.65 -3.44
CA GLN A 94 9.64 8.47 -2.12
C GLN A 94 9.13 7.04 -1.93
N MET A 95 8.54 6.41 -2.95
CA MET A 95 8.11 5.02 -2.88
C MET A 95 9.27 4.07 -2.58
N HIS A 96 10.46 4.30 -3.16
CA HIS A 96 11.65 3.51 -2.82
C HIS A 96 12.09 3.68 -1.36
N ARG A 97 12.01 4.91 -0.81
CA ARG A 97 12.29 5.15 0.62
C ARG A 97 11.28 4.42 1.50
N ASP A 98 10.00 4.53 1.18
CA ASP A 98 8.92 3.87 1.92
C ASP A 98 9.10 2.34 1.95
N VAL A 99 9.52 1.72 0.83
CA VAL A 99 9.85 0.29 0.76
C VAL A 99 11.05 -0.07 1.64
N SER A 100 12.12 0.74 1.59
CA SER A 100 13.30 0.52 2.44
C SER A 100 12.95 0.60 3.92
N ASP A 101 12.19 1.61 4.33
CA ASP A 101 11.76 1.81 5.70
C ASP A 101 10.84 0.67 6.16
N ALA A 102 9.93 0.22 5.30
CA ALA A 102 9.07 -0.93 5.57
C ALA A 102 9.89 -2.21 5.81
N ARG A 103 10.92 -2.46 4.99
CA ARG A 103 11.84 -3.59 5.23
C ARG A 103 12.52 -3.50 6.59
N THR A 104 13.05 -2.33 6.95
CA THR A 104 13.72 -2.14 8.25
C THR A 104 12.77 -2.36 9.42
N VAL A 105 11.50 -1.96 9.30
CA VAL A 105 10.50 -2.15 10.35
C VAL A 105 10.04 -3.60 10.50
N LEU A 106 10.04 -4.36 9.41
CA LEU A 106 9.51 -5.74 9.37
C LEU A 106 10.59 -6.82 9.56
N ALA A 107 11.85 -6.41 9.68
CA ALA A 107 13.01 -7.28 9.95
C ALA A 107 12.99 -7.89 11.36
#